data_AF-A0A2E8VJ02-F1
#
_entry.id   AF-A0A2E8VJ02-F1
#
_cell.length_a   1.000
_cell.length_b   1.000
_cell.length_c   1.000
_cell.angle_alpha   90.00
_cell.angle_beta   90.00
_cell.angle_gamma   90.00
#
_symmetry.space_group_name_H-M   'P 1'
#
loop_
_entity.id
_entity.type
_entity.pdbx_description
1 polymer ?
#
loop_
_entity_poly.entity_id
_entity_poly.type
_entity_poly.pdbx_seq_one_letter_code
_entity_poly.pdbx_strand_id
1 'polypeptide(L)'
;MIGVFDWEMATIGDPLADLGWLMHTWGRPEHVPDDAVLPLTAQAGFASRDELAARYAEKTGRQMARFDWYHVLALWKLAIILEGLYVHYRTGTASNPGAAAFEIQVPALIRRAQALIDAV
;
A
#
# COMPACT_ATOMS: atom_id res chain seq x y z
N MET A 1 13.45 -19.16 -6.17
CA MET A 1 12.55 -18.24 -6.91
C MET A 1 12.73 -18.54 -8.38
N ILE A 2 11.65 -18.89 -9.11
CA ILE A 2 11.73 -19.29 -10.54
C ILE A 2 11.04 -18.31 -11.49
N GLY A 3 10.37 -17.28 -10.97
CA GLY A 3 9.73 -16.22 -11.77
C GLY A 3 9.18 -15.10 -10.90
N VAL A 4 9.15 -13.90 -11.47
CA VAL A 4 8.42 -12.73 -10.97
C VAL A 4 7.44 -12.34 -12.07
N PHE A 5 6.17 -12.18 -11.75
CA PHE A 5 5.09 -11.94 -12.71
C PHE A 5 4.50 -10.54 -12.53
N ASP A 6 3.59 -10.15 -13.43
CA ASP A 6 2.86 -8.89 -13.38
C ASP A 6 3.75 -7.64 -13.57
N TRP A 7 4.45 -7.60 -14.71
CA TRP A 7 5.38 -6.52 -15.08
C TRP A 7 4.71 -5.35 -15.81
N GLU A 8 3.37 -5.31 -15.92
CA GLU A 8 2.68 -4.31 -16.74
C GLU A 8 2.83 -2.87 -16.22
N MET A 9 3.14 -2.71 -14.92
CA MET A 9 3.41 -1.42 -14.29
C MET A 9 4.90 -1.13 -14.08
N ALA A 10 5.81 -1.97 -14.58
CA ALA A 10 7.24 -1.80 -14.36
C ALA A 10 7.78 -0.57 -15.10
N THR A 11 8.63 0.21 -14.41
CA THR A 11 9.25 1.41 -14.97
C THR A 11 10.59 1.71 -14.28
N ILE A 12 11.34 2.67 -14.81
CA ILE A 12 12.55 3.20 -14.17
C ILE A 12 12.13 4.27 -13.15
N GLY A 13 12.54 4.13 -11.89
CA GLY A 13 12.17 5.06 -10.82
C GLY A 13 13.01 4.88 -9.55
N ASP A 14 12.67 5.64 -8.50
CA ASP A 14 13.28 5.46 -7.18
C ASP A 14 12.80 4.15 -6.54
N PRO A 15 13.69 3.21 -6.18
CA PRO A 15 13.30 1.91 -5.61
C PRO A 15 12.53 2.01 -4.28
N LEU A 16 12.66 3.11 -3.56
CA LEU A 16 11.91 3.32 -2.32
C LEU A 16 10.41 3.53 -2.57
N ALA A 17 9.99 3.85 -3.80
CA ALA A 17 8.58 3.87 -4.18
C ALA A 17 7.96 2.47 -4.12
N ASP A 18 8.66 1.45 -4.62
CA ASP A 18 8.20 0.05 -4.53
C ASP A 18 8.23 -0.46 -3.09
N LEU A 19 9.25 -0.07 -2.31
CA LEU A 19 9.31 -0.41 -0.89
C LEU A 19 8.17 0.26 -0.10
N GLY A 20 7.85 1.52 -0.41
CA GLY A 20 6.70 2.24 0.16
C GLY A 20 5.38 1.54 -0.15
N TRP A 21 5.19 1.09 -1.39
CA TRP A 21 4.02 0.31 -1.80
C TRP A 21 3.93 -1.03 -1.07
N LEU A 22 5.04 -1.78 -1.01
CA LEU A 22 5.13 -3.04 -0.27
C LEU A 22 4.77 -2.83 1.19
N MET A 23 5.38 -1.84 1.85
CA MET A 23 5.08 -1.55 3.25
C MET A 23 3.65 -1.12 3.46
N HIS A 24 3.05 -0.31 2.59
CA HIS A 24 1.65 0.09 2.72
C HIS A 24 0.72 -1.13 2.77
N THR A 25 0.97 -2.11 1.89
CA THR A 25 0.20 -3.35 1.75
C THR A 25 0.60 -4.47 2.71
N TRP A 26 1.74 -4.33 3.40
CA TRP A 26 2.20 -5.30 4.38
C TRP A 26 1.43 -5.18 5.69
N GLY A 27 0.94 -6.28 6.25
CA GLY A 27 0.10 -6.29 7.44
C GLY A 27 0.70 -5.57 8.64
N ARG A 28 -0.16 -4.96 9.46
CA ARG A 28 0.15 -4.40 10.79
C ARG A 28 -0.77 -5.05 11.81
N PRO A 29 -0.34 -6.11 12.49
CA PRO A 29 -1.18 -6.83 13.45
C PRO A 29 -1.83 -5.89 14.47
N GLU A 30 -1.09 -4.89 14.93
CA GLU A 30 -1.51 -3.91 15.93
C GLU A 30 -2.55 -2.88 15.44
N HIS A 31 -2.85 -2.86 14.14
CA HIS A 31 -3.84 -1.96 13.52
C HIS A 31 -5.04 -2.70 12.93
N VAL A 32 -5.17 -4.01 13.19
CA VAL A 32 -6.31 -4.80 12.73
C VAL A 32 -7.25 -5.02 13.92
N PRO A 33 -8.54 -4.67 13.81
CA PRO A 33 -9.53 -4.99 14.85
C PRO A 33 -9.53 -6.48 15.17
N ASP A 34 -9.74 -6.83 16.45
CA ASP A 34 -9.71 -8.23 16.92
C ASP A 34 -10.73 -9.15 16.21
N ASP A 35 -11.79 -8.57 15.64
CA ASP A 35 -12.85 -9.26 14.89
C ASP A 35 -12.65 -9.28 13.37
N ALA A 36 -11.56 -8.67 12.86
CA ALA A 36 -11.24 -8.63 11.44
C ALA A 36 -10.29 -9.76 11.03
N VAL A 37 -10.42 -10.23 9.79
CA VAL A 37 -9.46 -11.18 9.21
C VAL A 37 -8.12 -10.47 9.03
N LEU A 38 -7.10 -10.92 9.75
CA LEU A 38 -5.73 -10.41 9.60
C LEU A 38 -5.27 -10.57 8.14
N PRO A 39 -4.66 -9.53 7.54
CA PRO A 39 -3.92 -9.70 6.30
C PRO A 39 -2.93 -10.86 6.45
N LEU A 40 -2.73 -11.65 5.40
CA LEU A 40 -1.81 -12.80 5.45
C LEU A 40 -0.44 -12.42 6.03
N THR A 41 0.07 -11.26 5.63
CA THR A 41 1.36 -10.71 6.06
C THR A 41 1.37 -10.15 7.50
N ALA A 42 0.22 -10.10 8.18
CA ALA A 42 0.11 -9.82 9.61
C ALA A 42 0.09 -11.10 10.47
N GLN A 43 0.09 -12.30 9.86
CA GLN A 43 0.12 -13.54 10.63
C GLN A 43 1.52 -13.84 11.19
N ALA A 44 1.57 -14.67 12.24
CA ALA A 44 2.84 -15.11 12.81
C ALA A 44 3.73 -15.81 11.76
N GLY A 45 5.03 -15.52 11.80
CA GLY A 45 6.02 -16.05 10.86
C GLY A 45 6.32 -15.13 9.67
N PHE A 46 5.52 -14.08 9.45
CA PHE A 46 5.89 -12.99 8.54
C PHE A 46 6.75 -11.96 9.27
N ALA A 47 7.69 -11.35 8.54
CA ALA A 47 8.47 -10.24 9.06
C ALA A 47 7.59 -9.01 9.29
N SER A 48 7.89 -8.23 10.31
CA SER A 48 7.37 -6.89 10.51
C SER A 48 7.85 -5.94 9.41
N ARG A 49 7.19 -4.78 9.27
CA ARG A 49 7.60 -3.74 8.33
C ARG A 49 9.02 -3.22 8.63
N ASP A 50 9.38 -3.11 9.90
CA ASP A 50 10.69 -2.62 10.33
C ASP A 50 11.80 -3.63 10.02
N GLU A 51 11.55 -4.93 10.22
CA GLU A 51 12.47 -5.99 9.82
C GLU A 51 12.67 -6.03 8.30
N LEU A 52 11.60 -5.84 7.51
CA LEU A 52 11.71 -5.72 6.06
C LEU A 52 12.51 -4.49 5.65
N ALA A 53 12.28 -3.34 6.27
CA ALA A 53 13.02 -2.10 6.04
C ALA A 53 14.51 -2.30 6.30
N ALA A 54 14.84 -2.85 7.47
CA ALA A 54 16.21 -3.09 7.89
C ALA A 54 16.93 -4.06 6.93
N ARG A 55 16.28 -5.17 6.57
CA ARG A 55 16.83 -6.15 5.62
C ARG A 55 17.04 -5.56 4.24
N TYR A 56 16.14 -4.70 3.77
CA TYR A 56 16.29 -4.02 2.49
C TYR A 56 17.47 -3.03 2.53
N ALA A 57 17.58 -2.24 3.59
CA ALA A 57 18.67 -1.29 3.78
C ALA A 57 20.04 -1.99 3.83
N GLU A 58 20.16 -3.08 4.61
CA GLU A 58 21.38 -3.87 4.72
C GLU A 58 21.83 -4.43 3.36
N LYS A 59 20.91 -4.99 2.59
CA LYS A 59 21.24 -5.61 1.29
C LYS A 59 21.56 -4.61 0.18
N THR A 60 20.99 -3.42 0.24
CA THR A 60 21.11 -2.42 -0.84
C THR A 60 22.09 -1.30 -0.53
N GLY A 61 22.49 -1.14 0.74
CA GLY A 61 23.27 -0.01 1.22
C GLY A 61 22.53 1.33 1.17
N ARG A 62 21.21 1.32 0.90
CA ARG A 62 20.41 2.53 0.75
C ARG A 62 20.05 3.12 2.11
N GLN A 63 20.05 4.44 2.18
CA GLN A 63 19.49 5.17 3.32
C GLN A 63 17.96 5.14 3.25
N MET A 64 17.30 4.75 4.34
CA MET A 64 15.84 4.72 4.46
C MET A 64 15.27 6.09 4.88
N ALA A 65 15.80 7.17 4.31
CA ALA A 65 15.37 8.53 4.64
C ALA A 65 14.05 8.89 3.94
N ARG A 66 13.26 9.77 4.55
CA ARG A 66 12.01 10.33 3.98
C ARG A 66 10.97 9.26 3.63
N PHE A 67 10.88 8.20 4.42
CA PHE A 67 9.94 7.12 4.16
C PHE A 67 8.47 7.58 4.20
N ASP A 68 8.17 8.63 4.96
CA ASP A 68 6.83 9.24 5.01
C ASP A 68 6.36 9.73 3.64
N TRP A 69 7.26 10.27 2.82
CA TRP A 69 6.93 10.68 1.45
C TRP A 69 6.48 9.48 0.60
N TYR A 70 7.21 8.37 0.67
CA TYR A 70 6.87 7.15 -0.06
C TYR A 70 5.58 6.51 0.45
N HIS A 71 5.29 6.62 1.75
CA HIS A 71 4.04 6.13 2.32
C HIS A 71 2.84 6.97 1.87
N VAL A 72 2.98 8.30 1.86
CA VAL A 72 1.98 9.23 1.32
C VAL A 72 1.74 8.93 -0.17
N LEU A 73 2.81 8.75 -0.95
CA LEU A 73 2.71 8.38 -2.36
C LEU A 73 1.95 7.06 -2.55
N ALA A 74 2.22 6.04 -1.74
CA ALA A 74 1.54 4.75 -1.83
C ALA A 74 0.03 4.87 -1.54
N LEU A 75 -0.35 5.62 -0.50
CA LEU A 75 -1.75 5.90 -0.17
C LEU A 75 -2.47 6.63 -1.30
N TRP A 76 -1.83 7.67 -1.85
CA TRP A 76 -2.38 8.44 -2.95
C TRP A 76 -2.52 7.62 -4.24
N LYS A 77 -1.50 6.81 -4.57
CA LYS A 77 -1.54 5.90 -5.73
C LYS A 77 -2.68 4.88 -5.59
N LEU A 78 -2.87 4.30 -4.40
CA LEU A 78 -3.99 3.39 -4.15
C LEU A 78 -5.33 4.11 -4.31
N ALA A 79 -5.46 5.32 -3.76
CA ALA A 79 -6.68 6.11 -3.89
C ALA A 79 -7.06 6.36 -5.37
N ILE A 80 -6.10 6.69 -6.24
CA ILE A 80 -6.34 6.86 -7.68
C ILE A 80 -6.83 5.57 -8.35
N ILE A 81 -6.17 4.45 -8.03
CA ILE A 81 -6.55 3.15 -8.61
C ILE A 81 -7.99 2.79 -8.21
N LEU A 82 -8.31 2.92 -6.91
CA LEU A 82 -9.64 2.60 -6.40
C LEU A 82 -10.71 3.58 -6.90
N GLU A 83 -10.38 4.86 -7.08
CA GLU A 83 -11.29 5.86 -7.66
C GLU A 83 -11.60 5.52 -9.12
N GLY A 84 -10.60 5.11 -9.91
CA GLY A 84 -10.82 4.63 -11.27
C GLY A 84 -11.80 3.45 -11.31
N LEU A 85 -11.61 2.46 -10.43
CA LEU A 85 -12.53 1.33 -10.30
C LEU A 85 -13.94 1.76 -9.85
N TYR A 86 -14.03 2.73 -8.94
CA TYR A 86 -15.31 3.29 -8.48
C TYR A 86 -16.05 4.01 -9.61
N VAL A 87 -15.35 4.79 -10.43
CA VAL A 87 -15.92 5.44 -11.62
C VAL A 87 -16.48 4.39 -12.57
N HIS A 88 -15.74 3.33 -12.86
CA HIS A 88 -16.24 2.22 -13.69
C HIS A 88 -17.50 1.56 -13.11
N TYR A 89 -17.56 1.38 -11.79
CA TYR A 89 -18.75 0.89 -11.11
C TYR A 89 -19.93 1.85 -11.24
N ARG A 90 -19.72 3.15 -10.99
CA ARG A 90 -20.73 4.21 -11.11
C ARG A 90 -21.29 4.36 -12.52
N THR A 91 -20.48 4.07 -13.55
CA THR A 91 -20.91 4.11 -14.96
C THR A 91 -21.47 2.79 -15.47
N GLY A 92 -21.57 1.76 -14.62
CA GLY A 92 -22.08 0.44 -15.00
C GLY A 92 -21.13 -0.39 -15.88
N THR A 93 -19.85 -0.03 -15.92
CA THR A 93 -18.83 -0.72 -16.73
C THR A 93 -17.98 -1.71 -15.91
N ALA A 94 -18.07 -1.68 -14.57
CA ALA A 94 -17.44 -2.67 -13.71
C ALA A 94 -18.39 -3.85 -13.40
N SER A 95 -17.83 -5.06 -13.33
CA SER A 95 -18.56 -6.28 -12.94
C SER A 95 -18.46 -6.61 -11.45
N ASN A 96 -17.57 -5.96 -10.70
CA ASN A 96 -17.33 -6.24 -9.28
C ASN A 96 -18.24 -5.38 -8.39
N PRO A 97 -19.23 -5.97 -7.66
CA PRO A 97 -20.08 -5.22 -6.75
C PRO A 97 -19.32 -4.60 -5.57
N GLY A 98 -18.16 -5.16 -5.19
CA GLY A 98 -17.31 -4.66 -4.12
C GLY A 98 -16.77 -3.25 -4.36
N ALA A 99 -16.75 -2.79 -5.62
CA ALA A 99 -16.33 -1.44 -5.95
C ALA A 99 -17.24 -0.35 -5.35
N ALA A 100 -18.48 -0.68 -4.95
CA ALA A 100 -19.35 0.24 -4.22
C ALA A 100 -18.71 0.77 -2.92
N ALA A 101 -17.91 -0.06 -2.25
CA ALA A 101 -17.25 0.32 -1.00
C ALA A 101 -16.20 1.43 -1.20
N PHE A 102 -15.72 1.63 -2.42
CA PHE A 102 -14.69 2.63 -2.72
C PHE A 102 -15.18 4.08 -2.55
N GLU A 103 -16.50 4.31 -2.57
CA GLU A 103 -17.11 5.59 -2.18
C GLU A 103 -16.65 6.07 -0.79
N ILE A 104 -16.44 5.12 0.13
CA ILE A 104 -16.00 5.39 1.49
C ILE A 104 -14.48 5.22 1.64
N GLN A 105 -13.91 4.21 0.97
CA GLN A 105 -12.48 3.88 1.13
C GLN A 105 -11.56 4.92 0.50
N VAL A 106 -11.88 5.46 -0.68
CA VAL A 106 -11.04 6.47 -1.35
C VAL A 106 -10.88 7.72 -0.49
N PRO A 107 -11.95 8.37 0.02
CA PRO A 107 -11.80 9.49 0.95
C PRO A 107 -11.04 9.14 2.23
N ALA A 108 -11.17 7.91 2.73
CA ALA A 108 -10.45 7.46 3.93
C ALA A 108 -8.93 7.37 3.68
N LEU A 109 -8.51 6.87 2.51
CA LEU A 109 -7.10 6.84 2.10
C LEU A 109 -6.52 8.26 1.99
N ILE A 110 -7.27 9.20 1.40
CA ILE A 110 -6.83 10.59 1.30
C ILE A 110 -6.70 11.26 2.68
N ARG A 111 -7.66 11.05 3.59
CA ARG A 111 -7.55 11.55 4.97
C ARG A 111 -6.33 10.98 5.70
N ARG A 112 -6.03 9.70 5.49
CA ARG A 112 -4.84 9.06 6.07
C ARG A 112 -3.55 9.64 5.50
N ALA A 113 -3.50 9.93 4.21
CA ALA A 113 -2.37 10.59 3.57
C ALA A 113 -2.18 12.01 4.16
N GLN A 114 -3.25 12.79 4.31
CA GLN A 114 -3.20 14.12 4.90
C GLN A 114 -2.67 14.08 6.35
N ALA A 115 -3.17 13.15 7.17
CA ALA A 115 -2.71 13.01 8.55
C ALA A 115 -1.21 12.68 8.66
N LEU A 116 -0.64 11.96 7.69
CA LEU A 116 0.81 11.71 7.63
C LEU A 116 1.59 12.95 7.23
N ILE A 117 1.07 13.75 6.29
CA ILE A 117 1.69 15.01 5.87
C ILE A 117 1.74 15.99 7.04
N ASP A 118 0.66 16.09 7.81
CA ASP A 118 0.54 17.04 8.92
C ASP A 118 1.37 16.65 10.15
N ALA A 119 1.89 15.42 10.21
CA ALA A 119 2.68 14.90 11.32
C ALA A 119 4.20 15.14 11.18
N VAL A 120 4.64 15.72 10.06
CA VAL A 120 6.05 16.01 9.71
C VAL A 120 6.33 17.50 9.84
#